data_AF-A0A954C5D5-F1
#
_entry.id   AF-A0A954C5D5-F1
#
_cell.length_a   1.000
_cell.length_b   1.000
_cell.length_c   1.000
_cell.angle_alpha   90.00
_cell.angle_beta   90.00
_cell.angle_gamma   90.00
#
_symmetry.space_group_name_H-M   'P 1'
#
loop_
_entity.id
_entity.type
_entity.pdbx_description
1 polymer ?
#
loop_
_entity_poly.entity_id
_entity_poly.type
_entity_poly.pdbx_seq_one_letter_code
_entity_poly.pdbx_strand_id
1 'polypeptide(L)'
;MRTVWIGWPLLLLCVGCSSHGHPHEHDHEHDHAHDHPAEAGHHEHGDGHAQGGDHATVSHSFADAELWAARFEDPERDAWQRPDEVLAALELPADGKLVDIGSATGYFPVRFAKAMPQGVVYGVDLEPTLVNYLNLRARREGLPNLVSLVCTADDPCVPE
;
A
#
# COMPACT_ATOMS: atom_id res chain seq x y z
N MET A 1 -8.73 -26.68 -17.55
CA MET A 1 -7.67 -25.66 -17.73
C MET A 1 -7.70 -25.19 -19.17
N ARG A 2 -7.88 -23.89 -19.42
CA ARG A 2 -7.77 -23.27 -20.75
C ARG A 2 -6.76 -22.12 -20.66
N THR A 3 -5.57 -22.34 -21.18
CA THR A 3 -4.55 -21.29 -21.29
C THR A 3 -4.92 -20.40 -22.47
N VAL A 4 -5.40 -19.19 -22.21
CA VAL A 4 -5.66 -18.18 -23.25
C VAL A 4 -4.43 -17.30 -23.38
N TRP A 5 -3.76 -17.38 -24.54
CA TRP A 5 -2.69 -16.46 -24.91
C TRP A 5 -3.32 -15.22 -25.56
N ILE A 6 -3.47 -14.12 -24.79
CA ILE A 6 -3.92 -12.84 -25.35
C ILE A 6 -2.71 -12.14 -25.98
N GLY A 7 -2.47 -12.41 -27.26
CA GLY A 7 -1.52 -11.64 -28.06
C GLY A 7 -2.07 -10.25 -28.36
N TRP A 8 -1.52 -9.22 -27.71
CA TRP A 8 -1.83 -7.82 -27.97
C TRP A 8 -1.31 -7.36 -29.35
N PRO A 9 -2.16 -6.85 -30.26
CA PRO A 9 -1.70 -6.02 -31.37
C PRO A 9 -1.53 -4.58 -30.90
N LEU A 10 -0.28 -4.15 -30.87
CA LEU A 10 0.21 -2.77 -30.79
C LEU A 10 -0.73 -1.73 -31.45
N LEU A 11 -1.34 -0.84 -30.66
CA LEU A 11 -1.87 0.43 -31.16
C LEU A 11 -1.03 1.60 -30.64
N LEU A 12 -0.05 1.96 -31.46
CA LEU A 12 0.80 3.13 -31.27
C LEU A 12 0.00 4.40 -31.62
N LEU A 13 -0.38 5.21 -30.63
CA LEU A 13 -0.88 6.58 -30.88
C LEU A 13 0.11 7.61 -30.33
N CYS A 14 1.02 8.05 -31.20
CA CYS A 14 1.86 9.21 -30.94
C CYS A 14 1.03 10.49 -31.10
N VAL A 15 0.87 11.26 -30.02
CA VAL A 15 0.60 12.71 -30.10
C VAL A 15 1.64 13.41 -29.23
N GLY A 16 2.46 14.25 -29.84
CA GLY A 16 3.62 14.85 -29.20
C GLY A 16 3.41 16.30 -28.78
N CYS A 17 4.19 16.68 -27.77
CA CYS A 17 4.82 17.99 -27.57
C CYS A 17 3.96 19.27 -27.71
N SER A 18 3.87 20.01 -26.61
CA SER A 18 4.50 21.34 -26.57
C SER A 18 4.80 21.80 -25.14
N SER A 19 6.06 22.19 -24.92
CA SER A 19 6.61 22.73 -23.67
C SER A 19 6.27 24.20 -23.48
N HIS A 20 5.93 24.62 -22.26
CA HIS A 20 6.24 25.97 -21.76
C HIS A 20 6.62 25.87 -20.29
N GLY A 21 7.80 26.40 -19.94
CA GLY A 21 8.19 26.61 -18.56
C GLY A 21 8.63 28.06 -18.39
N HIS A 22 8.38 28.61 -17.21
CA HIS A 22 9.36 29.44 -16.49
C HIS A 22 8.97 29.47 -15.00
N PRO A 23 9.97 29.62 -14.10
CA PRO A 23 9.73 29.60 -12.67
C PRO A 23 9.27 30.98 -12.18
N HIS A 24 8.75 31.00 -10.95
CA HIS A 24 8.77 32.22 -10.15
C HIS A 24 9.21 31.85 -8.73
N GLU A 25 10.48 32.07 -8.45
CA GLU A 25 10.94 32.26 -7.07
C GLU A 25 10.33 33.56 -6.54
N HIS A 26 10.01 33.56 -5.24
CA HIS A 26 9.85 34.77 -4.46
C HIS A 26 10.24 34.45 -3.02
N ASP A 27 11.45 34.86 -2.66
CA ASP A 27 11.99 34.69 -1.31
C ASP A 27 11.20 35.52 -0.31
N HIS A 28 10.91 34.92 0.85
CA HIS A 28 10.61 35.67 2.06
C HIS A 28 11.29 35.00 3.25
N GLU A 29 12.55 35.40 3.47
CA GLU A 29 13.17 35.35 4.80
C GLU A 29 12.25 36.02 5.83
N HIS A 30 12.04 35.34 6.95
CA HIS A 30 11.54 35.96 8.18
C HIS A 30 12.41 35.47 9.35
N ASP A 31 13.52 36.17 9.54
CA ASP A 31 14.34 36.07 10.75
C ASP A 31 13.55 36.57 11.97
N HIS A 32 13.20 35.66 12.87
CA HIS A 32 12.75 36.00 14.22
C HIS A 32 13.48 35.13 15.26
N ALA A 33 14.71 35.53 15.58
CA ALA A 33 15.41 35.06 16.76
C ALA A 33 14.75 35.62 18.03
N HIS A 34 14.41 34.76 18.99
CA HIS A 34 14.15 35.14 20.37
C HIS A 34 14.75 34.11 21.34
N ASP A 35 15.44 34.63 22.35
CA ASP A 35 16.25 33.88 23.32
C ASP A 35 15.45 32.97 24.26
N HIS A 36 16.13 31.92 24.75
CA HIS A 36 15.68 31.08 25.86
C HIS A 36 15.85 31.79 27.22
N PRO A 37 15.14 31.32 28.26
CA PRO A 37 15.91 30.62 29.31
C PRO A 37 15.24 29.36 29.91
N ALA A 38 16.06 28.31 30.08
CA ALA A 38 16.31 27.55 31.33
C ALA A 38 15.20 27.49 32.43
N GLU A 39 14.81 26.36 33.04
CA GLU A 39 15.12 24.91 32.96
C GLU A 39 13.83 24.11 33.36
N ALA A 40 13.72 22.80 33.65
CA ALA A 40 14.63 21.64 33.74
C ALA A 40 13.82 20.33 33.54
N GLY A 41 14.48 19.17 33.33
CA GLY A 41 13.83 17.85 33.37
C GLY A 41 14.64 16.74 32.71
N HIS A 42 15.33 15.91 33.50
CA HIS A 42 16.25 14.87 33.01
C HIS A 42 15.53 13.58 32.61
N HIS A 43 15.86 13.01 31.45
CA HIS A 43 15.87 11.56 31.22
C HIS A 43 16.96 11.21 30.19
N GLU A 44 18.03 10.57 30.65
CA GLU A 44 19.11 10.06 29.80
C GLU A 44 18.82 8.63 29.37
N HIS A 45 18.93 8.35 28.07
CA HIS A 45 19.33 7.04 27.54
C HIS A 45 20.06 7.29 26.21
N GLY A 46 21.39 7.26 26.27
CA GLY A 46 22.22 7.21 25.07
C GLY A 46 22.76 5.80 24.87
N ASP A 47 22.80 5.34 23.62
CA ASP A 47 24.00 4.75 23.03
C ASP A 47 23.91 4.84 21.50
N GLY A 48 25.06 4.96 20.84
CA GLY A 48 25.16 5.66 19.55
C GLY A 48 24.97 4.81 18.28
N HIS A 49 24.53 5.47 17.22
CA HIS A 49 24.57 4.95 15.84
C HIS A 49 25.55 5.75 14.97
N ALA A 50 26.63 5.10 14.55
CA ALA A 50 27.50 5.59 13.48
C ALA A 50 26.82 5.33 12.11
N GLN A 51 27.00 6.26 11.16
CA GLN A 51 26.26 6.28 9.90
C GLN A 51 26.85 5.39 8.80
N GLY A 52 26.00 4.96 7.86
CA GLY A 52 26.42 4.46 6.55
C GLY A 52 25.38 3.57 5.87
N GLY A 53 24.65 4.09 4.87
CA GLY A 53 23.77 3.29 4.01
C GLY A 53 22.61 4.05 3.38
N ASP A 54 22.77 4.52 2.14
CA ASP A 54 21.75 5.22 1.36
C ASP A 54 20.66 4.27 0.80
N HIS A 55 19.84 3.69 1.68
CA HIS A 55 18.57 3.07 1.30
C HIS A 55 17.50 3.39 2.34
N ALA A 56 16.38 3.98 1.90
CA ALA A 56 15.30 4.46 2.77
C ALA A 56 14.39 3.33 3.30
N THR A 57 14.96 2.31 3.95
CA THR A 57 14.20 1.36 4.77
C THR A 57 13.84 2.00 6.11
N VAL A 58 12.80 2.85 6.12
CA VAL A 58 12.25 3.37 7.37
C VAL A 58 11.54 2.22 8.08
N SER A 59 12.19 1.66 9.09
CA SER A 59 11.61 0.62 9.94
C SER A 59 10.52 1.20 10.82
N HIS A 60 9.30 1.22 10.29
CA HIS A 60 8.09 1.51 11.04
C HIS A 60 7.51 0.21 11.60
N SER A 61 7.11 0.22 12.87
CA SER A 61 6.34 -0.90 13.43
C SER A 61 4.89 -0.84 12.94
N PHE A 62 4.43 -1.93 12.32
CA PHE A 62 3.03 -2.09 11.89
C PHE A 62 2.13 -2.68 12.99
N ALA A 63 2.53 -2.54 14.26
CA ALA A 63 1.80 -3.09 15.41
C ALA A 63 0.40 -2.49 15.61
N ASP A 64 0.23 -1.19 15.32
CA ASP A 64 -1.07 -0.50 15.37
C ASP A 64 -1.75 -0.51 13.99
N ALA A 65 -2.41 -1.62 13.67
CA ALA A 65 -3.05 -1.80 12.37
C ALA A 65 -4.17 -0.78 12.10
N GLU A 66 -4.90 -0.35 13.14
CA GLU A 66 -5.91 0.70 13.07
C GLU A 66 -5.33 2.06 12.65
N LEU A 67 -4.19 2.47 13.21
CA LEU A 67 -3.47 3.68 12.79
C LEU A 67 -3.03 3.61 11.32
N TRP A 68 -2.47 2.46 10.91
CA TRP A 68 -2.02 2.25 9.53
C TRP A 68 -3.17 2.15 8.53
N ALA A 69 -4.33 1.62 8.92
CA ALA A 69 -5.52 1.52 8.07
C ALA A 69 -5.96 2.89 7.55
N ALA A 70 -5.97 3.91 8.41
CA ALA A 70 -6.33 5.27 8.02
C ALA A 70 -5.46 5.82 6.87
N ARG A 71 -4.16 5.46 6.84
CA ARG A 71 -3.21 5.88 5.80
C ARG A 71 -3.24 4.98 4.56
N PHE A 72 -3.41 3.67 4.74
CA PHE A 72 -3.41 2.71 3.63
C PHE A 72 -4.72 2.72 2.84
N GLU A 73 -5.83 3.09 3.49
CA GLU A 73 -7.18 3.14 2.94
C GLU A 73 -7.62 4.54 2.54
N ASP A 74 -6.74 5.54 2.68
CA ASP A 74 -6.99 6.92 2.32
C ASP A 74 -7.53 7.04 0.87
N PRO A 75 -8.74 7.58 0.66
CA PRO A 75 -9.34 7.75 -0.67
C PRO A 75 -8.52 8.62 -1.63
N GLU A 76 -7.63 9.50 -1.15
CA GLU A 76 -6.72 10.25 -2.02
C GLU A 76 -5.78 9.33 -2.81
N ARG A 77 -5.56 8.08 -2.33
CA ARG A 77 -4.77 7.08 -3.05
C ARG A 77 -5.42 6.63 -4.34
N ASP A 78 -6.75 6.68 -4.45
CA ASP A 78 -7.48 6.27 -5.66
C ASP A 78 -7.08 7.12 -6.88
N ALA A 79 -6.68 8.38 -6.69
CA ALA A 79 -6.25 9.29 -7.76
C ALA A 79 -4.98 8.83 -8.49
N TRP A 80 -4.05 8.15 -7.81
CA TRP A 80 -2.80 7.65 -8.39
C TRP A 80 -2.76 6.13 -8.55
N GLN A 81 -3.41 5.38 -7.67
CA GLN A 81 -3.55 3.92 -7.79
C GLN A 81 -4.57 3.50 -8.85
N ARG A 82 -5.55 4.36 -9.16
CA ARG A 82 -6.60 4.15 -10.19
C ARG A 82 -7.24 2.75 -10.08
N PRO A 83 -7.77 2.37 -8.90
CA PRO A 83 -8.11 0.98 -8.60
C PRO A 83 -9.17 0.39 -9.54
N ASP A 84 -10.12 1.19 -10.01
CA ASP A 84 -11.15 0.74 -10.96
C ASP A 84 -10.55 0.34 -12.32
N GLU A 85 -9.48 1.00 -12.76
CA GLU A 85 -8.77 0.66 -14.00
C GLU A 85 -7.91 -0.58 -13.83
N VAL A 86 -7.31 -0.78 -12.65
CA VAL A 86 -6.61 -2.02 -12.29
C VAL A 86 -7.59 -3.21 -12.32
N LEU A 87 -8.78 -3.06 -11.71
CA LEU A 87 -9.83 -4.09 -11.73
C LEU A 87 -10.30 -4.41 -13.16
N ALA A 88 -10.49 -3.39 -14.00
CA ALA A 88 -10.90 -3.56 -15.38
C ALA A 88 -9.81 -4.27 -16.23
N ALA A 89 -8.54 -3.90 -16.05
CA ALA A 89 -7.42 -4.44 -16.81
C ALA A 89 -7.05 -5.89 -16.43
N LEU A 90 -7.39 -6.33 -15.21
CA LEU A 90 -7.11 -7.69 -14.73
C LEU A 90 -8.10 -8.76 -15.25
N GLU A 91 -9.23 -8.35 -15.85
CA GLU A 91 -10.27 -9.25 -16.40
C GLU A 91 -10.64 -10.42 -15.46
N LEU A 92 -10.81 -10.11 -14.17
CA LEU A 92 -10.84 -11.12 -13.10
C LEU A 92 -11.92 -12.21 -13.30
N PRO A 93 -11.54 -13.51 -13.29
CA PRO A 93 -12.50 -14.60 -13.41
C PRO A 93 -13.38 -14.69 -12.15
N ALA A 94 -14.70 -14.78 -12.34
CA ALA A 94 -15.67 -14.72 -11.26
C ALA A 94 -15.50 -15.80 -10.19
N ASP A 95 -14.95 -16.97 -10.55
CA ASP A 95 -14.74 -18.19 -9.76
C ASP A 95 -13.25 -18.54 -9.54
N GLY A 96 -12.32 -17.63 -9.86
CA GLY A 96 -10.88 -17.88 -9.76
C GLY A 96 -10.29 -17.77 -8.35
N LYS A 97 -9.00 -18.12 -8.23
CA LYS A 97 -8.15 -17.78 -7.08
C LYS A 97 -7.29 -16.56 -7.42
N LEU A 98 -7.20 -15.59 -6.51
CA LEU A 98 -6.30 -14.44 -6.60
C LEU A 98 -5.46 -14.33 -5.32
N VAL A 99 -4.21 -13.87 -5.45
CA VAL A 99 -3.30 -13.58 -4.34
C VAL A 99 -2.87 -12.12 -4.43
N ASP A 100 -2.99 -11.39 -3.34
CA ASP A 100 -2.53 -10.01 -3.19
C ASP A 100 -1.41 -9.97 -2.15
N ILE A 101 -0.18 -9.61 -2.56
CA ILE A 101 1.03 -9.68 -1.72
C ILE A 101 1.36 -8.28 -1.19
N GLY A 102 1.50 -8.13 0.13
CA GLY A 102 1.53 -6.83 0.79
C GLY A 102 0.12 -6.28 1.00
N SER A 103 -0.83 -7.17 1.27
CA SER A 103 -2.27 -6.88 1.36
C SER A 103 -2.66 -5.88 2.47
N ALA A 104 -1.80 -5.75 3.48
CA ALA A 104 -1.92 -4.84 4.61
C ALA A 104 -3.34 -4.82 5.21
N THR A 105 -3.95 -3.65 5.35
CA THR A 105 -5.30 -3.50 5.93
C THR A 105 -6.44 -3.66 4.91
N GLY A 106 -6.11 -3.89 3.64
CA GLY A 106 -7.08 -4.35 2.63
C GLY A 106 -7.49 -3.36 1.54
N TYR A 107 -6.61 -2.46 1.09
CA TYR A 107 -6.95 -1.53 -0.01
C TYR A 107 -7.37 -2.23 -1.32
N PHE A 108 -6.55 -3.14 -1.86
CA PHE A 108 -6.88 -3.93 -3.06
C PHE A 108 -7.68 -5.22 -2.82
N PRO A 109 -7.42 -6.06 -1.81
CA PRO A 109 -8.04 -7.39 -1.72
C PRO A 109 -9.52 -7.33 -1.33
N VAL A 110 -9.96 -6.27 -0.65
CA VAL A 110 -11.40 -5.98 -0.43
C VAL A 110 -12.10 -5.63 -1.74
N ARG A 111 -11.42 -4.92 -2.66
CA ARG A 111 -11.94 -4.61 -3.99
C ARG A 111 -11.98 -5.87 -4.88
N PHE A 112 -10.92 -6.69 -4.85
CA PHE A 112 -10.90 -7.99 -5.53
C PHE A 112 -12.00 -8.93 -5.01
N ALA A 113 -12.21 -9.02 -3.70
CA ALA A 113 -13.25 -9.87 -3.11
C ALA A 113 -14.67 -9.44 -3.54
N LYS A 114 -14.91 -8.14 -3.70
CA LYS A 114 -16.17 -7.61 -4.25
C LYS A 114 -16.33 -7.89 -5.74
N ALA A 115 -15.23 -7.91 -6.51
CA ALA A 115 -15.22 -8.23 -7.93
C ALA A 115 -15.34 -9.74 -8.25
N MET A 116 -14.86 -10.62 -7.36
CA MET A 116 -14.82 -12.08 -7.52
C MET A 116 -15.72 -12.82 -6.50
N PRO A 117 -17.04 -12.58 -6.46
CA PRO A 117 -17.91 -13.10 -5.39
C PRO A 117 -18.09 -14.62 -5.37
N GLN A 118 -17.65 -15.35 -6.41
CA GLN A 118 -17.66 -16.83 -6.46
C GLN A 118 -16.25 -17.43 -6.36
N GLY A 119 -15.21 -16.60 -6.39
CA GLY A 119 -13.81 -16.99 -6.30
C GLY A 119 -13.26 -16.94 -4.87
N VAL A 120 -11.94 -16.92 -4.74
CA VAL A 120 -11.23 -16.77 -3.46
C VAL A 120 -10.09 -15.76 -3.62
N VAL A 121 -9.99 -14.83 -2.66
CA VAL A 121 -8.90 -13.85 -2.57
C VAL A 121 -8.08 -14.13 -1.32
N TYR A 122 -6.78 -14.35 -1.53
CA TYR A 122 -5.79 -14.49 -0.47
C TYR A 122 -5.03 -13.18 -0.28
N GLY A 123 -5.26 -12.49 0.83
CA GLY A 123 -4.48 -11.31 1.22
C GLY A 123 -3.25 -11.73 2.02
N VAL A 124 -2.07 -11.65 1.43
CA VAL A 124 -0.82 -12.11 2.03
C VAL A 124 -0.02 -10.93 2.58
N ASP A 125 0.50 -11.04 3.81
CA ASP A 125 1.36 -10.03 4.43
C ASP A 125 2.34 -10.65 5.45
N LEU A 126 3.45 -9.97 5.73
CA LEU A 126 4.43 -10.41 6.74
C LEU A 126 3.96 -10.08 8.16
N GLU A 127 3.18 -9.00 8.33
CA GLU A 127 2.83 -8.45 9.63
C GLU A 127 1.55 -9.09 10.20
N PRO A 128 1.63 -9.88 11.29
CA PRO A 128 0.47 -10.62 11.81
C PRO A 128 -0.68 -9.71 12.28
N THR A 129 -0.37 -8.48 12.67
CA THR A 129 -1.35 -7.46 13.06
C THR A 129 -2.19 -6.99 11.87
N LEU A 130 -1.56 -6.74 10.72
CA LEU A 130 -2.24 -6.38 9.48
C LEU A 130 -3.10 -7.55 8.95
N VAL A 131 -2.56 -8.77 8.99
CA VAL A 131 -3.31 -9.99 8.62
C VAL A 131 -4.54 -10.20 9.50
N ASN A 132 -4.42 -10.00 10.82
CA ASN A 132 -5.55 -10.09 11.73
C ASN A 132 -6.58 -8.97 11.45
N TYR A 133 -6.12 -7.74 11.21
CA TYR A 133 -6.98 -6.61 10.84
C TYR A 133 -7.78 -6.92 9.57
N LEU A 134 -7.13 -7.39 8.50
CA LEU A 134 -7.79 -7.69 7.23
C LEU A 134 -8.81 -8.83 7.38
N ASN A 135 -8.50 -9.87 8.15
CA ASN A 135 -9.44 -10.94 8.48
C ASN A 135 -10.65 -10.43 9.30
N LEU A 136 -10.46 -9.49 10.23
CA LEU A 136 -11.56 -8.83 10.97
C LEU A 136 -12.40 -7.94 10.05
N ARG A 137 -11.76 -7.19 9.16
CA ARG A 137 -12.40 -6.35 8.15
C ARG A 137 -13.23 -7.18 7.17
N ALA A 138 -12.72 -8.30 6.67
CA ALA A 138 -13.45 -9.22 5.79
C ALA A 138 -14.75 -9.72 6.45
N ARG A 139 -14.69 -10.10 7.73
CA ARG A 139 -15.88 -10.46 8.53
C ARG A 139 -16.85 -9.29 8.69
N ARG A 140 -16.35 -8.09 9.00
CA ARG A 140 -17.15 -6.86 9.18
C ARG A 140 -17.87 -6.42 7.90
N GLU A 141 -17.22 -6.56 6.74
CA GLU A 141 -17.77 -6.19 5.43
C GLU A 141 -18.55 -7.32 4.74
N GLY A 142 -18.64 -8.52 5.34
CA GLY A 142 -19.39 -9.64 4.79
C GLY A 142 -18.74 -10.25 3.54
N LEU A 143 -17.41 -10.37 3.54
CA LEU A 143 -16.59 -10.90 2.44
C LEU A 143 -16.06 -12.30 2.77
N PRO A 144 -16.89 -13.37 2.66
CA PRO A 144 -16.50 -14.73 3.04
C PRO A 144 -15.45 -15.35 2.10
N ASN A 145 -15.25 -14.76 0.92
CA ASN A 145 -14.25 -15.14 -0.07
C ASN A 145 -12.88 -14.48 0.14
N LEU A 146 -12.72 -13.62 1.15
CA LEU A 146 -11.45 -12.98 1.49
C LEU A 146 -10.84 -13.63 2.74
N VAL A 147 -9.67 -14.24 2.57
CA VAL A 147 -8.88 -14.84 3.65
C VAL A 147 -7.51 -14.18 3.66
N SER A 148 -7.04 -13.70 4.81
CA SER A 148 -5.68 -13.15 4.92
C SER A 148 -4.74 -14.11 5.66
N LEU A 149 -3.52 -14.22 5.18
CA LEU A 149 -2.50 -15.19 5.60
C LEU A 149 -1.19 -14.49 5.95
N VAL A 150 -0.54 -14.92 7.03
CA VAL A 150 0.84 -14.51 7.36
C VAL A 150 1.79 -15.30 6.48
N CYS A 151 2.69 -14.62 5.78
CA CYS A 151 3.76 -15.24 5.00
C CYS A 151 5.14 -15.09 5.66
N THR A 152 6.17 -15.59 4.98
CA THR A 152 7.56 -15.27 5.26
C THR A 152 8.17 -14.49 4.08
N ALA A 153 9.37 -13.92 4.25
CA ALA A 153 10.02 -13.15 3.19
C ALA A 153 10.30 -13.99 1.92
N ASP A 154 10.48 -15.31 2.07
CA ASP A 154 10.88 -16.23 1.01
C ASP A 154 9.75 -17.19 0.55
N ASP A 155 8.59 -17.17 1.21
CA ASP A 155 7.42 -18.01 0.90
C ASP A 155 6.12 -17.24 1.15
N PRO A 156 5.26 -17.00 0.13
CA PRO A 156 3.97 -16.32 0.28
C PRO A 156 2.89 -17.19 0.97
N CYS A 157 3.19 -18.45 1.30
CA CYS A 157 2.34 -19.38 2.08
C CYS A 157 0.91 -19.58 1.53
N VAL A 158 0.75 -19.51 0.19
CA VAL A 158 -0.54 -19.65 -0.49
C VAL A 158 -0.94 -21.13 -0.63
N PRO A 159 -2.20 -21.53 -0.34
CA PRO A 159 -2.67 -22.90 -0.53
C PRO A 159 -2.84 -23.32 -2.01
N GLU A 160 -2.52 -24.57 -2.32
CA GLU A 160 -2.73 -25.22 -3.64
C GLU A 160 -4.20 -25.23 -4.10
#